data_AF-A0A0A0V701-F1
#
_entry.id   AF-A0A0A0V701-F1
#
_cell.length_a   1.000
_cell.length_b   1.000
_cell.length_c   1.000
_cell.angle_alpha   90.00
_cell.angle_beta   90.00
_cell.angle_gamma   90.00
#
_symmetry.space_group_name_H-M   'P 1'
#
loop_
_entity.id
_entity.type
_entity.pdbx_description
1 polymer ?
#
loop_
_entity_poly.entity_id
_entity_poly.type
_entity_poly.pdbx_seq_one_letter_code
_entity_poly.pdbx_strand_id
1 'polypeptide(L)'
;MQELFDMIVAEPQAMQKQMCTHGTDERAQYLKNAPCFQKVLSNDNLKPHIDDFMAALEKATEVKFDQRIPAVCCGFQRFFTSMINLVEEDCGTKVLDEGSLMLGLSVTSISDMFCKGYQKGSPKCEGILPPSGSPYKGVESDNQLIRFVASAMANFAK
;
A
#
# COMPACT_ATOMS: atom_id res chain seq x y z
N MET A 1 -5.01 -22.39 -6.53
CA MET A 1 -5.94 -21.40 -5.93
C MET A 1 -5.86 -21.43 -4.41
N GLN A 2 -6.04 -22.59 -3.76
CA GLN A 2 -5.95 -22.71 -2.30
C GLN A 2 -4.58 -22.29 -1.74
N GLU A 3 -3.47 -22.75 -2.36
CA GLU A 3 -2.11 -22.32 -1.99
C GLU A 3 -1.89 -20.80 -2.11
N LEU A 4 -2.53 -20.13 -3.07
CA LEU A 4 -2.45 -18.67 -3.21
C LEU A 4 -3.24 -17.95 -2.11
N PHE A 5 -4.42 -18.48 -1.75
CA PHE A 5 -5.19 -17.95 -0.62
C PHE A 5 -4.45 -18.15 0.71
N ASP A 6 -3.83 -19.31 0.91
CA ASP A 6 -3.05 -19.61 2.10
C ASP A 6 -1.86 -18.65 2.22
N MET A 7 -1.18 -18.34 1.11
CA MET A 7 -0.12 -17.34 1.07
C MET A 7 -0.64 -15.94 1.43
N ILE A 8 -1.79 -15.52 0.86
CA ILE A 8 -2.45 -14.23 1.14
C ILE A 8 -2.78 -14.06 2.63
N VAL A 9 -3.10 -15.14 3.33
CA VAL A 9 -3.50 -15.09 4.75
C VAL A 9 -2.32 -15.29 5.69
N ALA A 10 -1.37 -16.17 5.35
CA ALA A 10 -0.29 -16.57 6.25
C ALA A 10 0.68 -15.42 6.58
N GLU A 11 1.07 -14.62 5.58
CA GLU A 11 2.03 -13.53 5.81
C GLU A 11 1.46 -12.41 6.70
N PRO A 12 0.26 -11.87 6.45
CA PRO A 12 -0.35 -10.91 7.38
C PRO A 12 -0.51 -11.46 8.80
N GLN A 13 -0.87 -12.74 8.96
CA GLN A 13 -1.01 -13.36 10.27
C GLN A 13 0.34 -13.49 11.01
N ALA A 14 1.39 -13.92 10.33
CA ALA A 14 2.73 -14.03 10.92
C ALA A 14 3.24 -12.66 11.40
N MET A 15 3.06 -11.64 10.57
CA MET A 15 3.45 -10.27 10.89
C MET A 15 2.60 -9.67 12.02
N GLN A 16 1.28 -9.88 11.99
CA GLN A 16 0.40 -9.48 13.09
C GLN A 16 0.89 -10.10 14.41
N LYS A 17 1.25 -11.37 14.40
CA LYS A 17 1.79 -12.06 15.57
C LYS A 17 3.09 -11.42 16.05
N GLN A 18 4.03 -11.10 15.15
CA GLN A 18 5.28 -10.41 15.50
C GLN A 18 5.04 -9.04 16.13
N MET A 19 4.10 -8.25 15.58
CA MET A 19 3.82 -6.89 16.04
C MET A 19 2.98 -6.85 17.33
N CYS A 20 2.07 -7.81 17.52
CA CYS A 20 1.17 -7.86 18.68
C CYS A 20 1.75 -8.64 19.87
N THR A 21 2.79 -9.45 19.68
CA THR A 21 3.45 -10.17 20.79
C THR A 21 4.41 -9.24 21.52
N HIS A 22 4.34 -9.22 22.85
CA HIS A 22 5.27 -8.44 23.66
C HIS A 22 6.69 -9.02 23.63
N GLY A 23 7.69 -8.14 23.53
CA GLY A 23 9.11 -8.52 23.64
C GLY A 23 9.76 -9.05 22.37
N THR A 24 9.10 -8.94 21.21
CA THR A 24 9.70 -9.25 19.91
C THR A 24 10.60 -8.09 19.45
N ASP A 25 11.68 -8.42 18.72
CA ASP A 25 12.61 -7.44 18.17
C ASP A 25 11.91 -6.55 17.13
N GLU A 26 11.02 -7.14 16.33
CA GLU A 26 10.23 -6.42 15.31
C GLU A 26 9.33 -5.36 15.94
N ARG A 27 8.65 -5.70 17.05
CA ARG A 27 7.83 -4.73 17.78
C ARG A 27 8.69 -3.65 18.43
N ALA A 28 9.85 -4.00 18.97
CA ALA A 28 10.76 -3.02 19.57
C ALA A 28 11.28 -2.03 18.53
N GLN A 29 11.67 -2.50 17.34
CA GLN A 29 12.08 -1.66 16.21
C GLN A 29 10.93 -0.79 15.71
N TYR A 30 9.71 -1.34 15.61
CA TYR A 30 8.52 -0.55 15.27
C TYR A 30 8.30 0.57 16.27
N LEU A 31 8.22 0.26 17.57
CA LEU A 31 7.94 1.24 18.62
C LEU A 31 9.00 2.33 18.70
N LYS A 32 10.26 2.02 18.39
CA LYS A 32 11.35 3.00 18.30
C LYS A 32 11.07 4.08 17.24
N ASN A 33 10.49 3.70 16.11
CA ASN A 33 10.23 4.58 14.97
C ASN A 33 8.76 5.07 14.89
N ALA A 34 7.87 4.49 15.69
CA ALA A 34 6.43 4.76 15.69
C ALA A 34 6.05 6.25 15.79
N PRO A 35 6.70 7.09 16.64
CA PRO A 35 6.39 8.51 16.68
C PRO A 35 6.60 9.21 15.33
N CYS A 36 7.62 8.80 14.57
CA CYS A 36 7.88 9.38 13.26
C CYS A 36 6.90 8.87 12.20
N PHE A 37 6.62 7.57 12.20
CA PHE A 37 5.58 7.03 11.30
C PHE A 37 4.22 7.66 11.57
N GLN A 38 3.87 7.90 12.83
CA GLN A 38 2.63 8.60 13.18
C GLN A 38 2.62 10.03 12.61
N LYS A 39 3.74 10.76 12.66
CA LYS A 39 3.86 12.07 12.01
C LYS A 39 3.55 12.00 10.52
N VAL A 40 4.12 11.03 9.80
CA VAL A 40 3.86 10.83 8.36
C VAL A 40 2.41 10.45 8.09
N LEU A 41 1.84 9.53 8.89
CA LEU A 41 0.47 9.07 8.74
C LEU A 41 -0.58 10.15 9.06
N SER A 42 -0.26 11.07 9.97
CA SER A 42 -1.10 12.21 10.32
C SER A 42 -0.83 13.46 9.47
N ASN A 43 0.10 13.40 8.51
CA ASN A 43 0.40 14.51 7.61
C ASN A 43 -0.59 14.52 6.43
N ASP A 44 -1.14 15.69 6.12
CA ASP A 44 -2.05 15.89 4.98
C ASP A 44 -1.40 15.53 3.63
N ASN A 45 -0.06 15.51 3.54
CA ASN A 45 0.68 15.11 2.34
C ASN A 45 0.47 13.63 1.95
N LEU A 46 0.09 12.77 2.89
CA LEU A 46 -0.15 11.36 2.61
C LEU A 46 -1.49 11.14 1.88
N LYS A 47 -2.52 11.89 2.25
CA LYS A 47 -3.89 11.69 1.76
C LYS A 47 -3.99 11.68 0.22
N PRO A 48 -3.37 12.62 -0.53
CA PRO A 48 -3.38 12.59 -1.99
C PRO A 48 -2.84 11.28 -2.58
N HIS A 49 -1.83 10.68 -1.96
CA HIS A 49 -1.25 9.42 -2.43
C HIS A 49 -2.15 8.21 -2.13
N ILE A 50 -2.88 8.24 -1.01
CA ILE A 50 -3.92 7.24 -0.73
C ILE A 50 -5.06 7.37 -1.75
N ASP A 51 -5.53 8.59 -2.01
CA ASP A 51 -6.61 8.83 -2.99
C ASP A 51 -6.19 8.39 -4.41
N ASP A 52 -4.93 8.64 -4.80
CA ASP A 52 -4.34 8.15 -6.05
C ASP A 52 -4.27 6.63 -6.15
N PHE A 53 -4.06 5.95 -5.02
CA PHE A 53 -4.10 4.49 -4.97
C PHE A 53 -5.54 3.97 -5.11
N MET A 54 -6.49 4.62 -4.42
CA MET A 54 -7.91 4.28 -4.53
C MET A 54 -8.44 4.47 -5.95
N ALA A 55 -8.02 5.53 -6.65
CA ALA A 55 -8.33 5.74 -8.06
C ALA A 55 -7.76 4.61 -8.95
N ALA A 56 -6.57 4.11 -8.65
CA ALA A 56 -5.98 2.98 -9.37
C ALA A 56 -6.74 1.66 -9.11
N LEU A 57 -7.18 1.42 -7.87
CA LEU A 57 -8.02 0.26 -7.54
C LEU A 57 -9.36 0.31 -8.26
N GLU A 58 -10.02 1.48 -8.27
CA GLU A 58 -11.28 1.65 -9.01
C GLU A 58 -11.08 1.44 -10.51
N LYS A 59 -10.02 2.03 -11.08
CA LYS A 59 -9.65 1.80 -12.48
C LYS A 59 -9.44 0.31 -12.78
N ALA A 60 -8.83 -0.43 -11.89
CA ALA A 60 -8.64 -1.88 -12.03
C ALA A 60 -9.97 -2.65 -12.13
N THR A 61 -11.08 -2.10 -11.63
CA THR A 61 -12.40 -2.72 -11.78
C THR A 61 -13.06 -2.44 -13.14
N GLU A 62 -12.65 -1.36 -13.80
CA GLU A 62 -13.22 -0.89 -15.08
C GLU A 62 -12.46 -1.41 -16.31
N VAL A 63 -11.16 -1.68 -16.17
CA VAL A 63 -10.31 -2.19 -17.27
C VAL A 63 -10.59 -3.66 -17.55
N LYS A 64 -10.09 -4.12 -18.71
CA LYS A 64 -10.11 -5.52 -19.11
C LYS A 64 -9.39 -6.40 -18.08
N PHE A 65 -9.79 -7.67 -17.99
CA PHE A 65 -9.30 -8.60 -16.97
C PHE A 65 -7.77 -8.73 -16.93
N ASP A 66 -7.13 -8.80 -18.10
CA ASP A 66 -5.68 -8.86 -18.29
C ASP A 66 -4.94 -7.59 -17.83
N GLN A 67 -5.63 -6.45 -17.76
CA GLN A 67 -5.08 -5.18 -17.30
C GLN A 67 -5.31 -4.90 -15.81
N ARG A 68 -6.10 -5.73 -15.10
CA ARG A 68 -6.43 -5.49 -13.69
C ARG A 68 -5.22 -5.62 -12.79
N ILE A 69 -4.45 -6.71 -12.92
CA ILE A 69 -3.23 -6.92 -12.14
C ILE A 69 -2.20 -5.82 -12.43
N PRO A 70 -1.90 -5.47 -13.70
CA PRO A 70 -1.09 -4.30 -14.02
C PRO A 70 -1.59 -3.02 -13.34
N ALA A 71 -2.88 -2.71 -13.39
CA ALA A 71 -3.43 -1.49 -12.79
C ALA A 71 -3.23 -1.45 -11.26
N VAL A 72 -3.53 -2.55 -10.56
CA VAL A 72 -3.31 -2.65 -9.11
C VAL A 72 -1.81 -2.54 -8.79
N CYS A 73 -0.96 -3.29 -9.49
CA CYS A 73 0.47 -3.32 -9.24
C CYS A 73 1.14 -1.97 -9.51
N CYS A 74 0.83 -1.32 -10.62
CA CYS A 74 1.36 0.01 -10.91
C CYS A 74 0.89 1.05 -9.88
N GLY A 75 -0.39 0.99 -9.48
CA GLY A 75 -0.96 1.91 -8.50
C GLY A 75 -0.30 1.74 -7.13
N PHE A 76 -0.11 0.49 -6.72
CA PHE A 76 0.56 0.12 -5.50
C PHE A 76 2.03 0.56 -5.48
N GLN A 77 2.78 0.34 -6.57
CA GLN A 77 4.17 0.77 -6.69
C GLN A 77 4.29 2.30 -6.64
N ARG A 78 3.36 3.04 -7.28
CA ARG A 78 3.29 4.51 -7.19
C ARG A 78 3.06 4.96 -5.74
N PHE A 79 2.06 4.40 -5.07
CA PHE A 79 1.75 4.70 -3.67
C PHE A 79 2.92 4.39 -2.73
N PHE A 80 3.50 3.21 -2.86
CA PHE A 80 4.57 2.77 -1.99
C PHE A 80 5.84 3.62 -2.16
N THR A 81 6.19 3.99 -3.40
CA THR A 81 7.29 4.92 -3.66
C THR A 81 7.05 6.27 -3.00
N SER A 82 5.83 6.81 -3.10
CA SER A 82 5.48 8.07 -2.43
C SER A 82 5.56 7.96 -0.91
N MET A 83 5.12 6.85 -0.33
CA MET A 83 5.23 6.58 1.11
C MET A 83 6.69 6.55 1.58
N ILE A 84 7.57 5.85 0.85
CA ILE A 84 9.00 5.84 1.15
C ILE A 84 9.56 7.26 1.15
N ASN A 85 9.26 8.04 0.11
CA ASN A 85 9.75 9.41 -0.02
C ASN A 85 9.29 10.30 1.15
N LEU A 86 8.00 10.21 1.53
CA LEU A 86 7.48 10.97 2.68
C LEU A 86 8.18 10.57 3.99
N VAL A 87 8.40 9.28 4.22
CA VAL A 87 9.16 8.82 5.39
C VAL A 87 10.61 9.30 5.34
N GLU A 88 11.25 9.27 4.17
CA GLU A 88 12.61 9.77 4.01
C GLU A 88 12.71 11.27 4.35
N GLU A 89 11.76 12.06 3.83
CA GLU A 89 11.69 13.51 4.04
C GLU A 89 11.41 13.86 5.51
N ASP A 90 10.49 13.16 6.17
CA ASP A 90 10.06 13.48 7.54
C ASP A 90 10.86 12.79 8.64
N CYS A 91 11.47 11.64 8.36
CA CYS A 91 12.12 10.75 9.33
C CYS A 91 13.59 10.45 9.04
N GLY A 92 14.06 10.73 7.82
CA GLY A 92 15.42 10.43 7.38
C GLY A 92 15.63 8.99 6.93
N THR A 93 16.66 8.78 6.11
CA THR A 93 16.99 7.49 5.47
C THR A 93 17.24 6.35 6.45
N LYS A 94 17.79 6.65 7.64
CA LYS A 94 18.06 5.63 8.67
C LYS A 94 16.80 4.90 9.15
N VAL A 95 15.64 5.57 9.13
CA VAL A 95 14.35 4.97 9.50
C VAL A 95 13.88 4.00 8.41
N LEU A 96 14.30 4.16 7.16
CA LEU A 96 14.02 3.21 6.08
C LEU A 96 14.84 1.93 6.24
N ASP A 97 16.10 2.05 6.65
CA ASP A 97 16.98 0.89 6.88
C ASP A 97 16.50 0.06 8.09
N GLU A 98 16.15 0.75 9.19
CA GLU A 98 15.69 0.13 10.44
C GLU A 98 14.18 -0.21 10.43
N GLY A 99 13.41 0.40 9.55
CA GLY A 99 11.95 0.27 9.42
C GLY A 99 11.52 -0.34 8.09
N SER A 100 12.44 -0.94 7.35
CA SER A 100 12.18 -1.62 6.07
C SER A 100 11.12 -2.72 6.20
N LEU A 101 10.97 -3.33 7.38
CA LEU A 101 9.88 -4.25 7.69
C LEU A 101 8.50 -3.57 7.75
N MET A 102 8.44 -2.31 8.18
CA MET A 102 7.22 -1.52 8.36
C MET A 102 6.73 -0.88 7.06
N LEU A 103 7.64 -0.32 6.26
CA LEU A 103 7.34 0.03 4.87
C LEU A 103 7.12 -1.25 4.04
N GLY A 104 7.79 -2.34 4.40
CA GLY A 104 7.65 -3.69 3.88
C GLY A 104 6.30 -4.35 4.11
N LEU A 105 5.34 -3.69 4.77
CA LEU A 105 3.90 -4.00 4.61
C LEU A 105 3.48 -4.06 3.14
N SER A 106 4.29 -3.46 2.26
CA SER A 106 4.11 -3.43 0.82
C SER A 106 5.00 -4.41 0.02
N VAL A 107 5.97 -5.09 0.63
CA VAL A 107 6.81 -6.10 -0.05
C VAL A 107 6.55 -7.45 0.59
N THR A 108 5.27 -7.81 0.67
CA THR A 108 4.88 -9.20 0.89
C THR A 108 5.49 -10.04 -0.24
N SER A 109 5.77 -11.33 0.00
CA SER A 109 6.20 -12.19 -1.10
C SER A 109 5.16 -12.19 -2.24
N ILE A 110 3.90 -11.87 -1.90
CA ILE A 110 2.79 -11.67 -2.83
C ILE A 110 3.02 -10.45 -3.73
N SER A 111 3.32 -9.27 -3.20
CA SER A 111 3.56 -8.11 -4.05
C SER A 111 4.85 -8.27 -4.87
N ASP A 112 5.90 -8.90 -4.33
CA ASP A 112 7.10 -9.22 -5.12
C ASP A 112 6.83 -10.27 -6.20
N MET A 113 5.97 -11.26 -5.95
CA MET A 113 5.61 -12.29 -6.92
C MET A 113 4.68 -11.75 -8.03
N PHE A 114 3.64 -10.98 -7.67
CA PHE A 114 2.62 -10.51 -8.62
C PHE A 114 2.97 -9.18 -9.28
N CYS A 115 3.69 -8.29 -8.59
CA CYS A 115 4.00 -6.96 -9.07
C CYS A 115 5.44 -6.79 -9.59
N LYS A 116 6.18 -7.89 -9.74
CA LYS A 116 7.49 -7.88 -10.39
C LYS A 116 7.41 -7.29 -11.79
N GLY A 117 8.22 -6.25 -12.03
CA GLY A 117 8.33 -5.60 -13.34
C GLY A 117 7.27 -4.52 -13.64
N TYR A 118 6.46 -4.13 -12.65
CA TYR A 118 5.55 -2.96 -12.74
C TYR A 118 6.10 -1.74 -11.98
N GLN A 119 7.42 -1.55 -12.04
CA GLN A 119 8.11 -0.44 -11.39
C GLN A 119 7.67 0.91 -11.98
N LYS A 120 7.82 1.99 -11.19
CA LYS A 120 7.55 3.36 -11.64
C LYS A 120 8.33 3.67 -12.92
N GLY A 121 7.64 4.17 -13.95
CA GLY A 121 8.24 4.48 -15.25
C GLY A 121 8.47 3.27 -16.15
N SER A 122 8.07 2.06 -15.75
CA SER A 122 8.07 0.92 -16.66
C SER A 122 7.03 1.14 -17.78
N PRO A 123 7.31 0.71 -19.03
CA PRO A 123 6.34 0.78 -20.13
C PRO A 123 5.03 0.04 -19.82
N LYS A 124 5.08 -0.94 -18.91
CA LYS A 124 3.91 -1.70 -18.46
C LYS A 124 2.95 -0.88 -17.60
N CYS A 125 3.38 0.26 -17.05
CA CYS A 125 2.53 1.16 -16.28
C CYS A 125 2.09 2.41 -17.05
N GLU A 126 2.65 2.64 -18.24
CA GLU A 126 2.27 3.77 -19.09
C GLU A 126 0.81 3.62 -19.55
N GLY A 127 0.01 4.67 -19.34
CA GLY A 127 -1.38 4.73 -19.77
C GLY A 127 -2.36 3.81 -19.02
N ILE A 128 -1.91 3.01 -18.06
CA ILE A 128 -2.79 2.15 -17.25
C ILE A 128 -3.40 2.91 -16.07
N LEU A 129 -2.59 3.74 -15.41
CA LEU A 129 -3.02 4.47 -14.22
C LEU A 129 -3.74 5.76 -14.59
N PRO A 130 -4.76 6.15 -13.81
CA PRO A 130 -5.26 7.51 -13.83
C PRO A 130 -4.14 8.52 -13.51
N PRO A 131 -4.18 9.74 -14.08
CA PRO A 131 -3.31 10.83 -13.67
C PRO A 131 -3.34 11.05 -12.16
N SER A 132 -2.25 11.57 -11.59
CA SER A 132 -2.24 11.93 -10.16
C SER A 132 -3.28 13.03 -9.88
N GLY A 133 -3.98 12.93 -8.75
CA GLY A 133 -5.10 13.78 -8.38
C GLY A 133 -6.43 13.41 -9.06
N SER A 134 -6.50 12.25 -9.72
CA SER A 134 -7.78 11.80 -10.31
C SER A 134 -8.80 11.49 -9.22
N PRO A 135 -10.06 11.94 -9.38
CA PRO A 135 -11.10 11.60 -8.43
C PRO A 135 -11.42 10.10 -8.49
N TYR A 136 -11.82 9.53 -7.35
CA TYR A 136 -12.39 8.18 -7.25
C TYR A 136 -13.75 8.28 -6.55
N LYS A 137 -14.68 7.39 -6.88
CA LYS A 137 -16.07 7.41 -6.37
C LYS A 137 -16.15 6.91 -4.93
N GLY A 138 -15.21 6.07 -4.52
CA GLY A 138 -15.09 5.58 -3.14
C GLY A 138 -16.37 4.90 -2.65
N VAL A 139 -16.97 5.46 -1.58
CA VAL A 139 -18.21 4.91 -0.99
C VAL A 139 -19.43 5.02 -1.91
N GLU A 140 -19.37 5.86 -2.95
CA GLU A 140 -20.40 6.01 -3.98
C GLU A 140 -20.18 5.09 -5.19
N SER A 141 -19.11 4.26 -5.20
CA SER A 141 -18.83 3.35 -6.32
C SER A 141 -19.90 2.27 -6.45
N ASP A 142 -20.30 1.93 -7.68
CA ASP A 142 -21.20 0.79 -7.94
C ASP A 142 -20.53 -0.56 -7.64
N ASN A 143 -19.20 -0.57 -7.50
CA ASN A 143 -18.43 -1.76 -7.17
C ASN A 143 -18.37 -1.98 -5.64
N GLN A 144 -18.91 -3.11 -5.18
CA GLN A 144 -18.97 -3.45 -3.75
C GLN A 144 -17.59 -3.58 -3.09
N LEU A 145 -16.58 -4.08 -3.83
CA LEU A 145 -15.22 -4.18 -3.31
C LEU A 145 -14.62 -2.79 -3.09
N ILE A 146 -14.82 -1.87 -4.02
CA ILE A 146 -14.35 -0.47 -3.88
C ILE A 146 -15.03 0.20 -2.69
N ARG A 147 -16.34 0.03 -2.53
CA ARG A 147 -17.07 0.55 -1.36
C ARG A 147 -16.54 0.00 -0.03
N PHE A 148 -16.27 -1.30 0.03
CA PHE A 148 -15.71 -1.95 1.21
C PHE A 148 -14.34 -1.37 1.57
N VAL A 149 -13.41 -1.32 0.59
CA VAL A 149 -12.07 -0.79 0.82
C VAL A 149 -12.11 0.69 1.20
N ALA A 150 -12.91 1.51 0.51
CA ALA A 150 -13.06 2.94 0.82
C ALA A 150 -13.59 3.16 2.25
N SER A 151 -14.54 2.33 2.69
CA SER A 151 -15.10 2.38 4.04
C SER A 151 -14.08 1.96 5.10
N ALA A 152 -13.24 0.95 4.82
CA ALA A 152 -12.15 0.56 5.70
C ALA A 152 -11.11 1.70 5.85
N MET A 153 -10.70 2.30 4.72
CA MET A 153 -9.72 3.39 4.70
C MET A 153 -10.22 4.68 5.36
N ALA A 154 -11.52 4.97 5.30
CA ALA A 154 -12.11 6.12 6.01
C ALA A 154 -11.93 6.06 7.53
N ASN A 155 -11.71 4.88 8.10
CA ASN A 155 -11.41 4.71 9.53
C ASN A 155 -9.91 4.83 9.86
N PHE A 156 -9.03 4.76 8.85
CA PHE A 156 -7.58 4.94 9.02
C PHE A 156 -7.14 6.42 8.93
N ALA A 157 -7.94 7.28 8.30
CA ALA A 157 -7.65 8.71 8.11
C ALA A 157 -8.37 9.63 9.13
N LYS A 158 -8.74 9.09 10.30
CA LYS A 158 -9.35 9.84 11.42
C LYS A 158 -8.36 10.08 12.54
#